data_AF-A0A5X0CKJ5-F1
#
_entry.id   AF-A0A5X0CKJ5-F1
#
_cell.length_a   1.000
_cell.length_b   1.000
_cell.length_c   1.000
_cell.angle_alpha   90.00
_cell.angle_beta   90.00
_cell.angle_gamma   90.00
#
_symmetry.space_group_name_H-M   'P 1'
#
loop_
_entity.id
_entity.type
_entity.pdbx_description
1 polymer ?
#
loop_
_entity_poly.entity_id
_entity_poly.type
_entity_poly.pdbx_seq_one_letter_code
_entity_poly.pdbx_strand_id
1 'polypeptide(L)'
;MKQMSLIEMDGFLKGKCIPRDLKVNETNAEYLVRKFGELESKLETALRECRSAGITIDNLEAKCTALAAENAGMKSVIEYCINPDNQPEYHDQGMGCGVEDHGYQRDGYSACYYGWESAMERVYSEVIPDAIPETPATDAFLAEVRAQGVDAAIEAAKNLVAQEYEYKDFKAAQSDCCMYPGSDLVGKVEMTEWLVDFAAQLRKGGNQ
;
A
#
# COMPACT_ATOMS: atom_id res chain seq x y z
N MET A 1 -16.38 -4.79 31.95
CA MET A 1 -17.14 -5.67 32.86
C MET A 1 -16.17 -6.19 33.90
N LYS A 2 -16.47 -6.06 35.19
CA LYS A 2 -15.66 -6.73 36.22
C LYS A 2 -15.94 -8.23 36.13
N GLN A 3 -14.90 -9.03 35.94
CA GLN A 3 -15.03 -10.49 35.91
C GLN A 3 -15.38 -10.99 37.32
N MET A 4 -16.31 -11.93 37.43
CA MET A 4 -16.68 -12.54 38.70
C MET A 4 -15.48 -13.33 39.22
N SER A 5 -15.10 -13.13 40.48
CA SER A 5 -14.06 -13.91 41.14
C SER A 5 -14.53 -15.34 41.40
N LEU A 6 -13.60 -16.28 41.61
CA LEU A 6 -13.93 -17.68 41.92
C LEU A 6 -14.81 -17.81 43.18
N ILE A 7 -14.59 -16.94 44.19
CA ILE A 7 -15.38 -16.94 45.43
C ILE A 7 -16.82 -16.44 45.17
N GLU A 8 -16.98 -15.39 44.35
CA GLU A 8 -18.30 -14.88 43.96
C GLU A 8 -19.05 -15.91 43.09
N MET A 9 -18.34 -16.62 42.21
CA MET A 9 -18.89 -17.68 41.37
C MET A 9 -19.38 -18.87 42.21
N ASP A 10 -18.58 -19.33 43.18
CA ASP A 10 -18.99 -20.38 44.12
C ASP A 10 -20.22 -19.95 44.95
N GLY A 11 -20.23 -18.69 45.41
CA GLY A 11 -21.37 -18.11 46.11
C GLY A 11 -22.64 -18.09 45.24
N PHE A 12 -22.54 -17.69 43.98
CA PHE A 12 -23.64 -17.71 43.03
C PHE A 12 -24.17 -19.12 42.76
N LEU A 13 -23.28 -20.07 42.46
CA LEU A 13 -23.64 -21.46 42.16
C LEU A 13 -24.28 -22.17 43.35
N LYS A 14 -23.92 -21.79 44.59
CA LYS A 14 -24.54 -22.29 45.82
C LYS A 14 -25.77 -21.50 46.27
N GLY A 15 -26.20 -20.48 45.51
CA GLY A 15 -27.35 -19.63 45.85
C GLY A 15 -27.13 -18.68 47.03
N LYS A 16 -25.88 -18.45 47.45
CA LYS A 16 -25.50 -17.54 48.54
C LYS A 16 -25.29 -16.10 48.08
N CYS A 17 -25.14 -15.87 46.77
CA CYS A 17 -24.91 -14.55 46.18
C CYS A 17 -25.72 -14.39 44.89
N ILE A 18 -26.12 -13.15 44.59
CA ILE A 18 -26.87 -12.80 43.37
C ILE A 18 -25.99 -11.90 42.49
N PRO A 19 -25.80 -12.21 41.19
CA PRO A 19 -25.05 -11.36 40.29
C PRO A 19 -25.74 -10.01 40.13
N ARG A 20 -24.95 -8.92 40.13
CA ARG A 20 -25.49 -7.54 40.05
C ARG A 20 -26.31 -7.28 38.78
N ASP A 21 -26.00 -7.98 37.70
CA ASP A 21 -26.62 -7.82 36.39
C ASP A 21 -27.62 -8.95 36.04
N LEU A 22 -28.11 -9.66 37.07
CA LEU A 22 -29.26 -10.55 36.95
C LEU A 22 -30.53 -9.72 36.68
N LYS A 23 -31.29 -10.07 35.63
CA LYS A 23 -32.51 -9.35 35.28
C LYS A 23 -33.68 -9.76 36.20
N VAL A 24 -34.66 -8.87 36.34
CA VAL A 24 -35.91 -9.19 37.05
C VAL A 24 -36.60 -10.36 36.33
N ASN A 25 -37.03 -11.37 37.10
CA ASN A 25 -37.64 -12.61 36.61
C ASN A 25 -36.72 -13.52 35.75
N GLU A 26 -35.40 -13.28 35.75
CA GLU A 26 -34.42 -14.18 35.12
C GLU A 26 -33.98 -15.23 36.13
N THR A 27 -34.11 -16.51 35.78
CA THR A 27 -33.59 -17.62 36.57
C THR A 27 -32.07 -17.70 36.46
N ASN A 28 -31.41 -18.37 37.42
CA ASN A 28 -29.96 -18.58 37.35
C ASN A 28 -29.51 -19.32 36.08
N ALA A 29 -30.34 -20.24 35.58
CA ALA A 29 -30.07 -20.96 34.33
C ALA A 29 -30.14 -20.03 33.12
N GLU A 30 -31.18 -19.20 33.03
CA GLU A 30 -31.32 -18.20 31.95
C GLU A 30 -30.19 -17.17 31.99
N TYR A 31 -29.77 -16.74 33.19
CA TYR A 31 -28.61 -15.86 33.37
C TYR A 31 -27.34 -16.48 32.79
N LEU A 32 -27.05 -17.74 33.16
CA LEU A 32 -25.86 -18.45 32.68
C LEU A 32 -25.90 -18.62 31.16
N VAL A 33 -27.04 -19.05 30.60
CA VAL A 33 -27.21 -19.19 29.14
C VAL A 33 -26.97 -17.87 28.42
N ARG A 34 -27.53 -16.76 28.93
CA ARG A 34 -27.29 -15.43 28.37
C ARG A 34 -25.81 -15.05 28.46
N LYS A 35 -25.13 -15.31 29.58
CA LYS A 35 -23.71 -15.00 29.74
C LYS A 35 -22.81 -15.82 28.86
N PHE A 36 -23.10 -17.11 28.67
CA PHE A 36 -22.38 -17.93 27.71
C PHE A 36 -22.60 -17.42 26.28
N GLY A 37 -23.83 -17.09 25.88
CA GLY A 37 -24.11 -16.50 24.57
C GLY A 37 -23.41 -15.14 24.35
N GLU A 38 -23.37 -14.27 25.37
CA GLU A 38 -22.61 -13.00 25.31
C GLU A 38 -21.10 -13.25 25.11
N LEU A 39 -20.54 -14.29 25.73
CA LEU A 39 -19.12 -14.67 25.57
C LEU A 39 -18.85 -15.31 24.21
N GLU A 40 -19.73 -16.19 23.74
CA GLU A 40 -19.64 -16.81 22.40
C GLU A 40 -19.69 -15.74 21.31
N SER A 41 -20.62 -14.78 21.40
CA SER A 41 -20.72 -13.66 20.45
C SER A 41 -19.47 -12.78 20.46
N LYS A 42 -18.89 -12.49 21.63
CA LYS A 42 -17.63 -11.76 21.74
C LYS A 42 -16.46 -12.55 21.16
N LEU A 43 -16.40 -13.85 21.40
CA LEU A 43 -15.36 -14.73 20.86
C LEU A 43 -15.45 -14.79 19.33
N GLU A 44 -16.65 -14.93 18.78
CA GLU A 44 -16.87 -14.94 17.34
C GLU A 44 -16.43 -13.62 16.69
N THR A 45 -16.77 -12.50 17.32
CA THR A 45 -16.35 -11.16 16.87
C THR A 45 -14.82 -11.03 16.88
N ALA A 46 -14.17 -11.39 17.99
CA ALA A 46 -12.71 -11.35 18.11
C ALA A 46 -12.00 -12.27 17.10
N LEU A 47 -12.54 -13.46 16.84
CA LEU A 47 -12.02 -14.38 15.82
C LEU A 47 -12.17 -13.82 14.41
N ARG A 48 -13.27 -13.12 14.12
CA ARG A 48 -13.47 -12.44 12.83
C ARG A 48 -12.46 -11.31 12.64
N GLU A 49 -12.26 -10.48 13.65
CA GLU A 49 -11.27 -9.41 13.65
C GLU A 49 -9.85 -9.98 13.46
N CYS A 50 -9.50 -11.02 14.20
CA CYS A 50 -8.20 -11.68 14.07
C CYS A 50 -7.97 -12.24 12.67
N ARG A 51 -8.97 -12.89 12.06
CA ARG A 51 -8.88 -13.33 10.65
C ARG A 51 -8.68 -12.17 9.69
N SER A 52 -9.40 -11.06 9.88
CA SER A 52 -9.26 -9.88 9.02
C SER A 52 -7.88 -9.21 9.15
N ALA A 53 -7.33 -9.17 10.37
CA ALA A 53 -5.98 -8.68 10.63
C ALA A 53 -4.92 -9.58 9.98
N GLY A 54 -5.08 -10.90 10.06
CA GLY A 54 -4.19 -11.87 9.39
C GLY A 54 -4.11 -11.63 7.87
N ILE A 55 -5.25 -11.52 7.19
CA ILE A 55 -5.29 -11.22 5.75
C ILE A 55 -4.58 -9.89 5.43
N THR A 56 -4.73 -8.89 6.30
CA THR A 56 -4.08 -7.59 6.11
C THR A 56 -2.56 -7.69 6.25
N ILE A 57 -2.09 -8.45 7.24
CA ILE A 57 -0.66 -8.71 7.45
C ILE A 57 -0.07 -9.43 6.24
N ASP A 58 -0.70 -10.52 5.78
CA ASP A 58 -0.22 -11.29 4.63
C ASP A 58 -0.10 -10.41 3.37
N ASN A 59 -1.09 -9.53 3.13
CA ASN A 59 -1.06 -8.58 2.02
C ASN A 59 0.08 -7.55 2.15
N LEU A 60 0.33 -7.04 3.35
CA LEU A 60 1.42 -6.09 3.59
C LEU A 60 2.79 -6.77 3.45
N GLU A 61 2.95 -7.99 3.97
CA GLU A 61 4.17 -8.78 3.82
C GLU A 61 4.50 -9.08 2.36
N ALA A 62 3.49 -9.44 1.56
CA ALA A 62 3.66 -9.65 0.13
C ALA A 62 4.15 -8.37 -0.60
N LYS A 63 3.55 -7.20 -0.29
CA LYS A 63 3.99 -5.90 -0.85
C LYS A 63 5.41 -5.55 -0.44
N CYS A 64 5.74 -5.70 0.84
CA CYS A 64 7.09 -5.44 1.36
C CYS A 64 8.13 -6.34 0.69
N THR A 65 7.80 -7.61 0.46
CA THR A 65 8.69 -8.57 -0.22
C THR A 65 8.95 -8.15 -1.67
N ALA A 66 7.92 -7.72 -2.40
CA ALA A 66 8.06 -7.25 -3.77
C ALA A 66 8.94 -5.98 -3.87
N LEU A 67 8.69 -4.97 -3.02
CA LEU A 67 9.51 -3.76 -2.97
C LEU A 67 10.96 -4.05 -2.56
N ALA A 68 11.18 -4.98 -1.62
CA ALA A 68 12.52 -5.39 -1.23
C ALA A 68 13.27 -6.09 -2.39
N ALA A 69 12.58 -6.88 -3.21
CA ALA A 69 13.16 -7.51 -4.38
C ALA A 69 13.60 -6.48 -5.43
N GLU A 70 12.78 -5.45 -5.70
CA GLU A 70 13.17 -4.33 -6.59
C GLU A 70 14.38 -3.59 -6.07
N ASN A 71 14.38 -3.24 -4.78
CA ASN A 71 15.51 -2.57 -4.15
C ASN A 71 16.79 -3.41 -4.23
N ALA A 72 16.70 -4.73 -4.06
CA ALA A 72 17.83 -5.63 -4.23
C ALA A 72 18.34 -5.66 -5.68
N GLY A 73 17.44 -5.67 -6.67
CA GLY A 73 17.78 -5.57 -8.09
C GLY A 73 18.51 -4.27 -8.42
N MET A 74 17.97 -3.12 -8.00
CA MET A 74 18.62 -1.82 -8.16
C MET A 74 19.99 -1.77 -7.48
N LYS A 75 20.09 -2.29 -6.26
CA LYS A 75 21.36 -2.34 -5.52
C LYS A 75 22.40 -3.19 -6.26
N SER A 76 22.01 -4.31 -6.84
CA SER A 76 22.93 -5.17 -7.59
C SER A 76 23.51 -4.48 -8.81
N VAL A 77 22.72 -3.66 -9.52
CA VAL A 77 23.20 -2.87 -10.65
C VAL A 77 24.21 -1.82 -10.19
N ILE A 78 23.92 -1.12 -9.10
CA ILE A 78 24.85 -0.13 -8.53
C ILE A 78 26.14 -0.82 -8.10
N GLU A 79 26.05 -1.94 -7.37
CA GLU A 79 27.21 -2.72 -6.93
C GLU A 79 28.06 -3.19 -8.12
N TYR A 80 27.44 -3.57 -9.24
CA TYR A 80 28.15 -3.91 -10.47
C TYR A 80 28.91 -2.70 -11.06
N CYS A 81 28.24 -1.55 -11.20
CA CYS A 81 28.84 -0.37 -11.83
C CYS A 81 29.97 0.27 -11.00
N ILE A 82 29.90 0.18 -9.67
CA ILE A 82 30.92 0.77 -8.78
C ILE A 82 32.08 -0.18 -8.49
N ASN A 83 31.99 -1.45 -8.87
CA ASN A 83 33.03 -2.43 -8.60
C ASN A 83 34.24 -2.20 -9.54
N PRO A 84 35.43 -1.86 -9.01
CA PRO A 84 36.62 -1.66 -9.82
C PRO A 84 37.03 -2.91 -10.61
N ASP A 85 36.69 -4.11 -10.14
CA ASP A 85 36.99 -5.35 -10.84
C ASP A 85 36.21 -5.50 -12.16
N ASN A 86 35.12 -4.76 -12.32
CA ASN A 86 34.31 -4.73 -13.54
C ASN A 86 34.77 -3.67 -14.55
N GLN A 87 35.82 -2.91 -14.26
CA GLN A 87 36.32 -1.89 -15.19
C GLN A 87 36.78 -2.55 -16.52
N PRO A 88 36.63 -1.87 -17.67
CA PRO A 88 37.08 -2.43 -18.94
C PRO A 88 38.57 -2.78 -18.88
N GLU A 89 38.94 -3.97 -19.36
CA GLU A 89 40.33 -4.41 -19.32
C GLU A 89 41.24 -3.42 -20.06
N TYR A 90 42.33 -3.02 -19.39
CA TYR A 90 43.36 -2.20 -20.00
C TYR A 90 44.11 -3.01 -21.07
N HIS A 91 44.06 -2.58 -22.33
CA HIS A 91 44.85 -3.13 -23.42
C HIS A 91 45.85 -2.07 -23.91
N ASP A 92 47.13 -2.29 -23.60
CA ASP A 92 48.26 -1.44 -23.99
C ASP A 92 48.36 -1.19 -25.50
N GLN A 93 47.99 -2.20 -26.30
CA GLN A 93 47.95 -2.12 -27.77
C GLN A 93 46.73 -1.37 -28.31
N GLY A 94 45.63 -1.34 -27.57
CA GLY A 94 44.37 -0.68 -27.97
C GLY A 94 44.35 0.82 -27.70
N MET A 95 45.06 1.28 -26.67
CA MET A 95 45.10 2.69 -26.24
C MET A 95 45.79 3.63 -27.24
N GLY A 96 46.65 3.11 -28.12
CA GLY A 96 47.29 3.87 -29.21
C GLY A 96 46.61 3.69 -30.58
N CYS A 97 45.66 2.74 -30.68
CA CYS A 97 44.96 2.45 -31.92
C CYS A 97 44.04 3.62 -32.28
N GLY A 98 44.24 4.23 -33.45
CA GLY A 98 43.50 5.42 -33.90
C GLY A 98 44.18 6.77 -33.59
N VAL A 99 45.15 6.83 -32.67
CA VAL A 99 45.96 8.05 -32.45
C VAL A 99 46.72 8.42 -33.72
N GLU A 100 47.21 7.39 -34.44
CA GLU A 100 47.92 7.58 -35.70
C GLU A 100 46.98 7.94 -36.86
N ASP A 101 45.81 7.29 -36.91
CA ASP A 101 44.80 7.49 -37.95
C ASP A 101 44.13 8.86 -37.88
N HIS A 102 44.10 9.48 -36.69
CA HIS A 102 43.58 10.82 -36.46
C HIS A 102 44.65 11.92 -36.49
N GLY A 103 45.92 11.57 -36.71
CA GLY A 103 47.01 12.56 -36.84
C GLY A 103 47.45 13.18 -35.51
N TYR A 104 47.13 12.56 -34.37
CA TYR A 104 47.41 13.09 -33.04
C TYR A 104 48.83 12.77 -32.53
N GLN A 105 49.69 12.15 -33.34
CA GLN A 105 51.02 11.69 -32.91
C GLN A 105 51.94 12.80 -32.39
N ARG A 106 51.67 14.06 -32.77
CA ARG A 106 52.46 15.24 -32.37
C ARG A 106 51.73 16.18 -31.40
N ASP A 107 50.47 15.88 -31.09
CA ASP A 107 49.65 16.66 -30.15
C ASP A 107 49.25 15.79 -28.96
N GLY A 108 50.03 15.92 -27.88
CA GLY A 108 49.79 15.17 -26.65
C GLY A 108 48.45 15.47 -25.99
N TYR A 109 47.84 16.65 -26.21
CA TYR A 109 46.51 16.95 -25.66
C TYR A 109 45.42 16.18 -26.41
N SER A 110 45.44 16.21 -27.74
CA SER A 110 44.47 15.47 -28.56
C SER A 110 44.59 13.96 -28.38
N ALA A 111 45.82 13.42 -28.29
CA ALA A 111 46.04 12.00 -28.02
C ALA A 111 45.49 11.56 -26.64
N CYS A 112 45.71 12.37 -25.60
CA CYS A 112 45.14 12.11 -24.26
C CYS A 112 43.61 12.21 -24.25
N TYR A 113 43.05 13.20 -24.95
CA TYR A 113 41.60 13.38 -25.05
C TYR A 113 40.94 12.19 -25.76
N TYR A 114 41.50 11.74 -26.89
CA TYR A 114 41.02 10.56 -27.62
C TYR A 114 41.08 9.28 -26.76
N GLY A 115 42.18 9.08 -26.01
CA GLY A 115 42.29 7.95 -25.09
C GLY A 115 41.25 7.99 -23.97
N TRP A 116 40.93 9.18 -23.45
CA TRP A 116 39.87 9.36 -22.45
C TRP A 116 38.47 9.09 -23.03
N GLU A 117 38.16 9.59 -24.23
CA GLU A 117 36.88 9.31 -24.90
C GLU A 117 36.70 7.81 -25.18
N SER A 118 37.73 7.16 -25.72
CA SER A 118 37.71 5.72 -26.00
C SER A 118 37.52 4.87 -24.73
N ALA A 119 38.19 5.24 -23.64
CA ALA A 119 38.01 4.58 -22.34
C ALA A 119 36.59 4.79 -21.80
N MET A 120 36.02 5.99 -21.96
CA MET A 120 34.68 6.30 -21.51
C MET A 120 33.60 5.57 -22.33
N GLU A 121 33.78 5.44 -23.65
CA GLU A 121 32.89 4.65 -24.52
C GLU A 121 32.82 3.19 -24.06
N ARG A 122 33.96 2.60 -23.70
CA ARG A 122 34.01 1.24 -23.15
C ARG A 122 33.31 1.14 -21.80
N VAL A 123 33.44 2.14 -20.93
CA VAL A 123 32.70 2.16 -19.65
C VAL A 123 31.19 2.18 -19.89
N TYR A 124 30.71 3.02 -20.82
CA TYR A 124 29.28 3.09 -21.14
C TYR A 124 28.73 1.83 -21.80
N SER A 125 29.54 1.06 -22.52
CA SER A 125 29.09 -0.13 -23.25
C SER A 125 29.34 -1.46 -22.52
N GLU A 126 30.40 -1.57 -21.72
CA GLU A 126 30.80 -2.82 -21.04
C GLU A 126 30.38 -2.86 -19.56
N VAL A 127 30.26 -1.71 -18.90
CA VAL A 127 30.04 -1.62 -17.43
C VAL A 127 28.66 -1.10 -17.07
N ILE A 128 28.17 -0.08 -17.77
CA ILE A 128 26.87 0.51 -17.49
C ILE A 128 25.81 -0.27 -18.27
N PRO A 129 24.79 -0.87 -17.61
CA PRO A 129 23.73 -1.57 -18.31
C PRO A 129 22.91 -0.63 -19.20
N ASP A 130 22.52 -1.11 -20.38
CA ASP A 130 21.66 -0.37 -21.33
C ASP A 130 20.28 -0.02 -20.76
N ALA A 131 19.82 -0.76 -19.75
CA ALA A 131 18.55 -0.54 -19.08
C ALA A 131 18.66 -0.75 -17.57
N ILE A 132 17.98 0.11 -16.81
CA ILE A 132 17.79 -0.04 -15.38
C ILE A 132 16.59 -0.98 -15.15
N PRO A 133 16.62 -1.87 -14.14
CA PRO A 133 15.48 -2.71 -13.80
C PRO A 133 14.21 -1.89 -13.61
N GLU A 134 13.11 -2.35 -14.20
CA GLU A 134 11.78 -1.77 -13.98
C GLU A 134 11.34 -1.95 -12.52
N THR A 135 10.46 -1.06 -12.04
CA THR A 135 9.96 -1.06 -10.66
C THR A 135 8.43 -1.15 -10.56
N PRO A 136 7.81 -2.21 -11.11
CA PRO A 136 6.35 -2.37 -11.15
C PRO A 136 5.66 -2.43 -9.78
N ALA A 137 6.31 -2.98 -8.74
CA ALA A 137 5.82 -2.98 -7.36
C ALA A 137 5.83 -1.57 -6.76
N THR A 138 6.84 -0.76 -7.07
CA THR A 138 6.86 0.66 -6.72
C THR A 138 5.72 1.41 -7.40
N ASP A 139 5.49 1.17 -8.70
CA ASP A 139 4.39 1.78 -9.45
C ASP A 139 3.01 1.38 -8.89
N ALA A 140 2.82 0.09 -8.61
CA ALA A 140 1.60 -0.42 -7.99
C ALA A 140 1.37 0.19 -6.59
N PHE A 141 2.43 0.34 -5.80
CA PHE A 141 2.35 1.00 -4.49
C PHE A 141 1.95 2.48 -4.61
N LEU A 142 2.56 3.23 -5.54
CA LEU A 142 2.20 4.63 -5.77
C LEU A 142 0.76 4.78 -6.27
N ALA A 143 0.31 3.88 -7.15
CA ALA A 143 -1.06 3.86 -7.63
C ALA A 143 -2.06 3.61 -6.49
N GLU A 144 -1.73 2.70 -5.56
CA GLU A 144 -2.52 2.46 -4.36
C GLU A 144 -2.56 3.69 -3.44
N VAL A 145 -1.42 4.32 -3.16
CA VAL A 145 -1.36 5.55 -2.32
C VAL A 145 -2.19 6.67 -2.93
N ARG A 146 -2.14 6.86 -4.25
CA ARG A 146 -3.00 7.82 -4.95
C ARG A 146 -4.47 7.46 -4.79
N ALA A 147 -4.85 6.19 -4.94
CA ALA A 147 -6.22 5.73 -4.74
C ALA A 147 -6.69 5.97 -3.29
N GLN A 148 -5.85 5.76 -2.29
CA GLN A 148 -6.16 6.07 -0.88
C GLN A 148 -6.40 7.58 -0.67
N GLY A 149 -5.64 8.44 -1.36
CA GLY A 149 -5.89 9.88 -1.35
C GLY A 149 -7.26 10.24 -1.95
N VAL A 150 -7.65 9.57 -3.03
CA VAL A 150 -8.99 9.73 -3.63
C VAL A 150 -10.08 9.19 -2.70
N ASP A 151 -9.86 8.05 -2.02
CA ASP A 151 -10.80 7.50 -1.03
C ASP A 151 -11.08 8.50 0.10
N ALA A 152 -10.04 9.18 0.60
CA ALA A 152 -10.21 10.23 1.61
C ALA A 152 -11.04 11.41 1.08
N ALA A 153 -10.84 11.81 -0.18
CA ALA A 153 -11.63 12.85 -0.83
C ALA A 153 -13.09 12.42 -1.06
N ILE A 154 -13.33 11.16 -1.43
CA ILE A 154 -14.68 10.58 -1.57
C ILE A 154 -15.43 10.68 -0.25
N GLU A 155 -14.81 10.28 0.86
CA GLU A 155 -15.46 10.36 2.18
C GLU A 155 -15.74 11.80 2.60
N ALA A 156 -14.83 12.74 2.30
CA ALA A 156 -15.09 14.16 2.51
C ALA A 156 -16.27 14.68 1.66
N ALA A 157 -16.34 14.29 0.38
CA ALA A 157 -17.42 14.66 -0.53
C ALA A 157 -18.77 14.10 -0.07
N LYS A 158 -18.83 12.82 0.30
CA LYS A 158 -20.04 12.18 0.85
C LYS A 158 -20.56 12.92 2.07
N ASN A 159 -19.67 13.29 2.99
CA ASN A 159 -20.04 14.04 4.20
C ASN A 159 -20.55 15.44 3.86
N LEU A 160 -19.90 16.14 2.91
CA LEU A 160 -20.32 17.47 2.48
C LEU A 160 -21.71 17.45 1.83
N VAL A 161 -21.97 16.49 0.93
CA VAL A 161 -23.29 16.32 0.29
C VAL A 161 -24.37 16.03 1.32
N ALA A 162 -24.11 15.15 2.28
CA ALA A 162 -25.07 14.85 3.33
C ALA A 162 -25.37 16.08 4.19
N GLN A 163 -24.35 16.87 4.55
CA GLN A 163 -24.52 18.07 5.37
C GLN A 163 -25.26 19.20 4.64
N GLU A 164 -24.88 19.49 3.40
CA GLU A 164 -25.42 20.62 2.63
C GLU A 164 -26.92 20.47 2.34
N TYR A 165 -27.37 19.24 2.10
CA TYR A 165 -28.76 18.92 1.81
C TYR A 165 -29.51 18.35 3.02
N GLU A 166 -28.92 18.45 4.22
CA GLU A 166 -29.51 18.02 5.49
C GLU A 166 -29.97 16.54 5.51
N TYR A 167 -29.26 15.68 4.78
CA TYR A 167 -29.47 14.24 4.80
C TYR A 167 -28.74 13.56 5.95
N LYS A 168 -29.29 12.46 6.45
CA LYS A 168 -28.65 11.63 7.49
C LYS A 168 -27.31 11.03 7.05
N ASP A 169 -27.17 10.74 5.75
CA ASP A 169 -26.01 10.11 5.14
C ASP A 169 -26.06 10.30 3.61
N PHE A 170 -24.93 10.05 2.96
CA PHE A 170 -24.85 10.11 1.50
C PHE A 170 -25.78 9.12 0.79
N LYS A 171 -26.13 7.98 1.41
CA LYS A 171 -27.04 7.00 0.80
C LYS A 171 -28.47 7.54 0.68
N ALA A 172 -28.93 8.30 1.67
CA ALA A 172 -30.21 9.00 1.60
C ALA A 172 -30.20 10.04 0.47
N ALA A 173 -29.12 10.82 0.39
CA ALA A 173 -28.92 11.80 -0.68
C ALA A 173 -28.92 11.17 -2.08
N GLN A 174 -28.19 10.05 -2.25
CA GLN A 174 -28.13 9.27 -3.48
C GLN A 174 -29.47 8.63 -3.86
N SER A 175 -30.25 8.17 -2.88
CA SER A 175 -31.58 7.62 -3.12
C SER A 175 -32.56 8.70 -3.59
N ASP A 176 -32.52 9.87 -2.96
CA ASP A 176 -33.51 10.93 -3.22
C ASP A 176 -33.18 11.77 -4.45
N CYS A 177 -31.92 11.79 -4.92
CA CYS A 177 -31.53 12.61 -6.08
C CYS A 177 -32.30 12.24 -7.35
N CYS A 178 -32.76 10.99 -7.49
CA CYS A 178 -33.57 10.53 -8.62
C CYS A 178 -34.97 11.20 -8.68
N MET A 179 -35.47 11.71 -7.55
CA MET A 179 -36.74 12.45 -7.49
C MET A 179 -36.61 13.89 -7.99
N TYR A 180 -35.38 14.42 -8.09
CA TYR A 180 -35.09 15.81 -8.44
C TYR A 180 -34.01 15.91 -9.53
N PRO A 181 -34.28 15.42 -10.76
CA PRO A 181 -33.28 15.24 -11.82
C PRO A 181 -32.63 16.54 -12.33
N GLY A 182 -33.17 17.72 -12.00
CA GLY A 182 -32.60 19.03 -12.35
C GLY A 182 -31.91 19.75 -11.18
N SER A 183 -31.75 19.09 -10.03
CA SER A 183 -31.14 19.69 -8.84
C SER A 183 -29.62 19.60 -8.86
N ASP A 184 -28.96 20.53 -8.17
CA ASP A 184 -27.51 20.53 -7.96
C ASP A 184 -27.04 19.28 -7.16
N LEU A 185 -27.95 18.64 -6.41
CA LEU A 185 -27.71 17.40 -5.68
C LEU A 185 -27.28 16.26 -6.62
N VAL A 186 -27.92 16.15 -7.79
CA VAL A 186 -27.61 15.09 -8.77
C VAL A 186 -26.17 15.20 -9.24
N GLY A 187 -25.73 16.40 -9.63
CA GLY A 187 -24.35 16.62 -10.09
C GLY A 187 -23.30 16.33 -9.01
N LYS A 188 -23.60 16.61 -7.74
CA LYS A 188 -22.71 16.30 -6.61
C LYS A 188 -22.64 14.81 -6.29
N VAL A 189 -23.77 14.09 -6.40
CA VAL A 189 -23.82 12.62 -6.26
C VAL A 189 -23.04 11.97 -7.40
N GLU A 190 -23.30 12.36 -8.64
CA GLU A 190 -22.59 11.84 -9.83
C GLU A 190 -21.08 12.10 -9.76
N MET A 191 -20.65 13.29 -9.32
CA MET A 191 -19.23 13.58 -9.10
C MET A 191 -18.62 12.65 -8.04
N THR A 192 -19.34 12.39 -6.96
CA THR A 192 -18.87 11.51 -5.88
C THR A 192 -18.77 10.05 -6.34
N GLU A 193 -19.71 9.59 -7.17
CA GLU A 193 -19.65 8.27 -7.81
C GLU A 193 -18.51 8.16 -8.82
N TRP A 194 -18.30 9.21 -9.63
CA TRP A 194 -17.17 9.26 -10.57
C TRP A 194 -15.82 9.14 -9.85
N LEU A 195 -15.67 9.79 -8.69
CA LEU A 195 -14.45 9.65 -7.88
C LEU A 195 -14.22 8.20 -7.43
N VAL A 196 -15.28 7.45 -7.11
CA VAL A 196 -15.18 6.02 -6.76
C VAL A 196 -14.63 5.21 -7.94
N ASP A 197 -15.15 5.45 -9.14
CA ASP A 197 -14.66 4.80 -10.35
C ASP A 197 -13.22 5.20 -10.68
N PHE A 198 -12.87 6.47 -10.49
CA PHE A 198 -11.50 6.96 -10.68
C PHE A 198 -10.52 6.29 -9.71
N ALA A 199 -10.86 6.19 -8.43
CA ALA A 199 -10.05 5.45 -7.46
C ALA A 199 -9.88 3.96 -7.86
N ALA A 200 -10.93 3.34 -8.42
CA ALA A 200 -10.86 1.96 -8.91
C ALA A 200 -9.95 1.81 -10.14
N GLN A 201 -9.92 2.81 -11.03
CA GLN A 201 -9.03 2.84 -12.19
C GLN A 201 -7.56 2.99 -11.77
N LEU A 202 -7.27 3.85 -10.80
CA LEU A 202 -5.91 4.00 -10.25
C LEU A 202 -5.37 2.65 -9.74
N ARG A 203 -6.18 1.88 -9.00
CA ARG A 203 -5.77 0.56 -8.48
C ARG A 203 -5.50 -0.49 -9.56
N LYS A 204 -6.05 -0.32 -10.77
CA LYS A 204 -5.81 -1.22 -11.91
C LYS A 204 -4.54 -0.84 -12.70
N GLY A 205 -3.81 0.19 -12.27
CA GLY A 205 -2.71 0.76 -13.04
C GLY A 205 -3.18 1.41 -14.34
N GLY A 206 -4.43 1.89 -14.39
CA GLY A 206 -5.01 2.45 -15.60
C GLY A 206 -4.14 3.55 -16.21
N ASN A 207 -4.03 3.56 -17.55
CA ASN A 207 -3.21 4.48 -18.36
C ASN A 207 -3.06 5.86 -17.70
N GLN A 208 -1.91 6.07 -17.05
CA GLN A 208 -1.40 7.40 -16.75
C GLN A 208 -0.56 7.90 -17.91
#